data_AF-A0AA87LRM8-F1
#
_entry.id   AF-A0AA87LRM8-F1
#
_cell.length_a   1.000
_cell.length_b   1.000
_cell.length_c   1.000
_cell.angle_alpha   90.00
_cell.angle_beta   90.00
_cell.angle_gamma   90.00
#
_symmetry.space_group_name_H-M   'P 1'
#
loop_
_entity.id
_entity.type
_entity.pdbx_description
1 polymer ?
#
loop_
_entity_poly.entity_id
_entity_poly.type
_entity_poly.pdbx_seq_one_letter_code
_entity_poly.pdbx_strand_id
1 'polypeptide(L)'
;MADLVETSAEAFSQLLKSCDAVVFAACEKLTNAIDSEGLVKIARATELVDVRRFLLVSAFPEAECGKGASTSFEHYMKIKRQSKVDLVKTALDWTILRPGTLTDQAGSGKVNMG
;
A
#
# COMPACT_ATOMS: atom_id res chain seq x y z
N MET A 1 1.81 18.26 8.15
CA MET A 1 1.02 17.01 8.09
C MET A 1 0.30 17.01 6.74
N ALA A 2 0.38 15.94 5.96
CA ALA A 2 -0.18 15.86 4.61
C ALA A 2 -1.31 14.81 4.58
N ASP A 3 -2.35 15.08 3.78
CA ASP A 3 -3.50 14.20 3.61
C ASP A 3 -3.31 13.31 2.37
N LEU A 4 -3.47 11.99 2.51
CA LEU A 4 -3.21 11.04 1.42
C LEU A 4 -4.14 11.24 0.21
N VAL A 5 -5.38 11.66 0.43
CA VAL A 5 -6.40 11.83 -0.61
C VAL A 5 -6.22 13.17 -1.31
N GLU A 6 -6.07 14.25 -0.55
CA GLU A 6 -6.07 15.61 -1.10
C GLU A 6 -4.69 16.08 -1.61
N THR A 7 -3.60 15.56 -1.03
CA THR A 7 -2.25 16.01 -1.40
C THR A 7 -1.83 15.39 -2.74
N SER A 8 -1.14 16.15 -3.60
CA SER A 8 -0.64 15.66 -4.90
C SER A 8 0.65 14.86 -4.78
N ALA A 9 1.02 14.11 -5.83
CA ALA A 9 2.27 13.36 -5.86
C ALA A 9 3.51 14.28 -5.80
N GLU A 10 3.45 15.45 -6.43
CA GLU A 10 4.54 16.45 -6.42
C GLU A 10 4.73 17.07 -5.04
N ALA A 11 3.64 17.30 -4.30
CA ALA A 11 3.72 17.76 -2.93
C ALA A 11 4.28 16.67 -2.00
N PHE A 12 3.87 15.41 -2.20
CA PHE A 12 4.46 14.27 -1.48
C PHE A 12 5.94 14.10 -1.77
N SER A 13 6.37 14.31 -3.02
CA SER A 13 7.78 14.15 -3.38
C SER A 13 8.67 15.06 -2.53
N GLN A 14 8.25 16.31 -2.27
CA GLN A 14 8.99 17.22 -1.37
C GLN A 14 9.18 16.66 0.04
N LEU A 15 8.20 15.92 0.56
CA LEU A 15 8.25 15.29 1.88
C LEU A 15 9.12 14.04 1.89
N LEU A 16 9.26 13.36 0.75
CA LEU A 16 10.00 12.11 0.60
C LEU A 16 11.49 12.30 0.26
N LYS A 17 11.92 13.51 -0.11
CA LYS A 17 13.30 13.82 -0.57
C LYS A 17 14.42 13.34 0.37
N SER A 18 14.16 13.34 1.68
CA SER A 18 15.15 12.96 2.69
C SER A 18 14.99 11.52 3.19
N CYS A 19 14.16 10.71 2.54
CA CYS A 19 13.87 9.35 2.96
C CYS A 19 14.68 8.35 2.12
N ASP A 20 15.19 7.29 2.76
CA ASP A 20 15.89 6.21 2.05
C ASP A 20 14.94 5.12 1.53
N ALA A 21 13.73 5.04 2.11
CA ALA A 21 12.72 4.05 1.78
C ALA A 21 11.32 4.54 2.12
N VAL A 22 10.32 4.00 1.43
CA VAL A 22 8.90 4.26 1.68
C VAL A 22 8.19 2.97 2.09
N VAL A 23 7.41 3.02 3.17
CA VAL A 23 6.55 1.91 3.60
C VAL A 23 5.09 2.34 3.49
N PHE A 24 4.34 1.71 2.59
CA PHE A 24 2.91 1.90 2.44
C PHE A 24 2.17 0.79 3.20
N ALA A 25 1.57 1.16 4.33
CA ALA A 25 0.80 0.27 5.19
C ALA A 25 -0.64 0.78 5.46
N ALA A 26 -1.11 1.75 4.67
CA ALA A 26 -2.45 2.31 4.79
C ALA A 26 -3.48 1.37 4.16
N CYS A 27 -4.65 1.25 4.80
CA CYS A 27 -5.82 0.58 4.24
C CYS A 27 -7.11 1.24 4.71
N GLU A 28 -8.14 1.29 3.87
CA GLU A 28 -9.48 1.73 4.26
C GLU A 28 -10.59 0.76 3.78
N LYS A 29 -11.67 0.65 4.56
CA LYS A 29 -12.85 -0.12 4.17
C LYS A 29 -13.58 0.60 3.03
N LEU A 30 -13.82 -0.10 1.93
CA LEU A 30 -14.78 0.27 0.87
C LEU A 30 -14.44 1.48 -0.02
N THR A 31 -13.22 2.03 0.03
CA THR A 31 -12.81 3.17 -0.83
C THR A 31 -11.56 2.85 -1.66
N ASN A 32 -11.57 3.27 -2.93
CA ASN A 32 -10.41 3.14 -3.84
C ASN A 32 -9.36 4.24 -3.61
N ALA A 33 -9.76 5.35 -2.99
CA ALA A 33 -8.95 6.54 -2.81
C ALA A 33 -7.66 6.26 -2.02
N ILE A 34 -7.73 5.36 -1.03
CA ILE A 34 -6.58 5.02 -0.18
C ILE A 34 -5.81 3.82 -0.73
N ASP A 35 -6.46 2.66 -0.88
CA ASP A 35 -5.81 1.40 -1.24
C ASP A 35 -5.21 1.38 -2.66
N SER A 36 -5.78 2.17 -3.57
CA SER A 36 -5.39 2.16 -4.98
C SER A 36 -4.80 3.48 -5.43
N GLU A 37 -5.58 4.56 -5.37
CA GLU A 37 -5.12 5.87 -5.84
C GLU A 37 -4.01 6.42 -4.96
N GLY A 38 -4.15 6.31 -3.63
CA GLY A 38 -3.12 6.65 -2.67
C GLY A 38 -1.83 5.85 -2.87
N LEU A 39 -1.92 4.54 -3.11
CA LEU A 39 -0.75 3.71 -3.40
C LEU A 39 -0.02 4.18 -4.66
N VAL A 40 -0.73 4.34 -5.78
CA VAL A 40 -0.15 4.77 -7.05
C VAL A 40 0.45 6.18 -6.92
N LYS A 41 -0.23 7.06 -6.21
CA LYS A 41 0.24 8.44 -5.96
C LYS A 41 1.54 8.45 -5.17
N ILE A 42 1.65 7.67 -4.10
CA ILE A 42 2.86 7.61 -3.29
C ILE A 42 3.98 6.91 -4.05
N ALA A 43 3.70 5.86 -4.81
CA ALA A 43 4.68 5.24 -5.70
C ALA A 43 5.23 6.26 -6.71
N ARG A 44 4.35 7.05 -7.33
CA ARG A 44 4.75 8.12 -8.26
C ARG A 44 5.58 9.20 -7.58
N ALA A 45 5.16 9.66 -6.40
CA ALA A 45 5.91 10.64 -5.62
C ALA A 45 7.32 10.15 -5.26
N THR A 46 7.45 8.85 -4.99
CA THR A 46 8.72 8.19 -4.68
C THR A 46 9.65 8.17 -5.89
N GLU A 47 9.12 7.83 -7.08
CA GLU A 47 9.89 7.90 -8.35
C GLU A 47 10.41 9.32 -8.65
N LEU A 48 9.65 10.36 -8.32
CA LEU A 48 10.02 11.75 -8.60
C LEU A 48 11.26 12.23 -7.82
N VAL A 49 11.65 11.54 -6.74
CA VAL A 49 12.79 11.92 -5.89
C VAL A 49 13.90 10.90 -5.86
N ASP A 50 13.91 9.96 -6.81
CA ASP A 50 14.92 8.90 -6.93
C ASP A 50 15.09 8.02 -5.68
N VAL A 51 14.06 7.99 -4.83
CA VAL A 51 13.97 7.01 -3.75
C VAL A 51 13.55 5.70 -4.38
N ARG A 52 14.35 4.67 -4.21
CA ARG A 52 14.15 3.41 -4.95
C ARG A 52 13.36 2.38 -4.16
N ARG A 53 13.59 2.30 -2.85
CA ARG A 53 13.06 1.23 -2.00
C ARG A 53 11.62 1.50 -1.59
N PHE A 54 10.71 0.60 -1.97
CA PHE A 54 9.28 0.72 -1.68
C PHE A 54 8.72 -0.58 -1.09
N LEU A 55 8.16 -0.53 0.13
CA LEU A 55 7.52 -1.67 0.78
C LEU A 55 6.00 -1.47 0.83
N LEU A 56 5.25 -2.38 0.21
CA LEU A 56 3.80 -2.43 0.30
C LEU A 56 3.38 -3.53 1.29
N VAL A 57 2.65 -3.17 2.34
CA VAL A 57 1.98 -4.12 3.23
C VAL A 57 0.59 -4.43 2.66
N SER A 58 0.39 -5.66 2.20
CA SER A 58 -0.85 -6.20 1.62
C SER A 58 -1.46 -7.25 2.57
N ALA A 59 -2.39 -8.09 2.12
CA ALA A 59 -2.95 -9.21 2.90
C ALA A 59 -2.99 -10.53 2.09
N PHE A 60 -2.98 -11.68 2.79
CA PHE A 60 -3.10 -13.04 2.25
C PHE A 60 -4.34 -13.76 2.82
N PRO A 61 -5.15 -14.50 2.02
CA PRO A 61 -5.46 -14.29 0.61
C PRO A 61 -6.42 -13.09 0.51
N GLU A 62 -5.90 -11.89 0.20
CA GLU A 62 -6.72 -10.69 -0.02
C GLU A 62 -7.79 -10.42 1.08
N ALA A 63 -7.54 -10.93 2.29
CA ALA A 63 -8.55 -11.06 3.33
C ALA A 63 -8.82 -9.69 3.96
N GLU A 64 -9.93 -9.11 3.49
CA GLU A 64 -10.87 -8.26 4.20
C GLU A 64 -10.26 -7.23 5.16
N CYS A 65 -9.87 -6.09 4.60
CA CYS A 65 -9.86 -4.83 5.35
C CYS A 65 -11.31 -4.53 5.75
N GLY A 66 -11.70 -5.01 6.93
CA GLY A 66 -13.07 -4.89 7.44
C GLY A 66 -14.06 -5.90 6.91
N LYS A 67 -14.26 -6.97 7.68
CA LYS A 67 -15.24 -8.04 7.42
C LYS A 67 -16.61 -7.52 6.96
N GLY A 68 -17.11 -8.07 5.86
CA GLY A 68 -18.42 -7.78 5.29
C GLY A 68 -18.49 -7.90 3.77
N ALA A 69 -18.13 -9.04 3.20
CA ALA A 69 -18.18 -9.27 1.75
C ALA A 69 -19.63 -9.36 1.21
N SER A 70 -20.04 -8.33 0.47
CA SER A 70 -21.20 -8.33 -0.44
C SER A 70 -20.73 -8.34 -1.91
N THR A 71 -21.64 -8.39 -2.88
CA THR A 71 -21.37 -8.41 -4.34
C THR A 71 -20.42 -7.30 -4.86
N SER A 72 -20.18 -6.23 -4.08
CA SER A 72 -19.15 -5.22 -4.33
C SER A 72 -17.70 -5.73 -4.21
N PHE A 73 -17.50 -6.94 -3.66
CA PHE A 73 -16.20 -7.52 -3.36
C PHE A 73 -15.38 -7.86 -4.62
N GLU A 74 -15.98 -8.43 -5.66
CA GLU A 74 -15.21 -8.79 -6.88
C GLU A 74 -14.65 -7.57 -7.60
N HIS A 75 -15.42 -6.49 -7.67
CA HIS A 75 -14.99 -5.23 -8.26
C HIS A 75 -13.87 -4.58 -7.44
N TYR A 76 -14.04 -4.54 -6.11
CA TYR A 76 -13.02 -4.05 -5.18
C TYR A 76 -11.71 -4.84 -5.30
N MET A 77 -11.81 -6.16 -5.40
CA MET A 77 -10.66 -7.05 -5.56
C MET A 77 -9.94 -6.85 -6.89
N LYS A 78 -10.68 -6.62 -7.98
CA LYS A 78 -10.11 -6.28 -9.28
C LYS A 78 -9.32 -4.98 -9.21
N ILE A 79 -9.87 -3.93 -8.58
CA ILE A 79 -9.20 -2.64 -8.40
C ILE A 79 -7.95 -2.78 -7.51
N LYS A 80 -8.05 -3.52 -6.40
CA LYS A 80 -6.93 -3.77 -5.48
C LYS A 80 -5.82 -4.62 -6.11
N ARG A 81 -6.15 -5.48 -7.08
CA ARG A 81 -5.16 -6.17 -7.92
C ARG A 81 -4.52 -5.20 -8.90
N GLN A 82 -5.28 -4.30 -9.50
CA GLN A 82 -4.78 -3.34 -10.48
C GLN A 82 -3.73 -2.40 -9.88
N SER A 83 -3.94 -1.87 -8.67
CA SER A 83 -2.96 -0.99 -8.03
C SER A 83 -1.61 -1.68 -7.75
N LYS A 84 -1.63 -2.98 -7.43
CA LYS A 84 -0.42 -3.80 -7.32
C LYS A 84 0.26 -4.00 -8.66
N VAL A 85 -0.51 -4.22 -9.73
CA VAL A 85 0.02 -4.29 -11.10
C VAL A 85 0.70 -2.98 -11.47
N ASP A 86 0.11 -1.85 -11.10
CA ASP A 86 0.68 -0.54 -11.39
C ASP A 86 1.98 -0.31 -10.61
N LEU A 87 2.05 -0.71 -9.33
CA LEU A 87 3.30 -0.70 -8.56
C LEU A 87 4.39 -1.57 -9.21
N VAL A 88 4.04 -2.78 -9.66
CA VAL A 88 5.00 -3.72 -10.28
C VAL A 88 5.57 -3.19 -11.61
N LYS A 89 4.85 -2.29 -12.29
CA LYS A 89 5.31 -1.64 -13.53
C LYS A 89 6.25 -0.46 -13.31
N THR A 90 6.38 0.02 -12.07
CA THR A 90 7.31 1.12 -11.74
C THR A 90 8.76 0.66 -11.81
N ALA A 91 9.70 1.61 -11.85
CA ALA A 91 11.13 1.32 -11.77
C ALA A 91 11.64 1.16 -10.31
N LEU A 92 10.73 1.14 -9.34
CA LEU A 92 11.07 1.04 -7.92
C LEU A 92 11.56 -0.36 -7.55
N ASP A 93 12.47 -0.41 -6.58
CA ASP A 93 12.90 -1.62 -5.90
C ASP A 93 11.82 -2.01 -4.86
N TRP A 94 10.71 -2.56 -5.36
CA TRP A 94 9.52 -2.84 -4.56
C TRP A 94 9.59 -4.20 -3.82
N THR A 95 8.92 -4.27 -2.68
CA THR A 95 8.62 -5.52 -1.96
C THR A 95 7.17 -5.51 -1.53
N ILE A 96 6.44 -6.59 -1.80
CA ILE A 96 5.04 -6.74 -1.36
C ILE A 96 5.00 -7.77 -0.23
N LEU A 97 4.88 -7.28 1.00
CA LEU A 97 4.71 -8.12 2.18
C LEU A 97 3.23 -8.53 2.29
N ARG A 98 2.96 -9.83 2.41
CA ARG A 98 1.60 -10.39 2.55
C ARG A 98 1.48 -11.16 3.86
N PRO A 99 1.31 -10.48 5.00
CA PRO A 99 1.09 -11.14 6.28
C PRO A 99 -0.16 -12.02 6.24
N GLY A 100 -0.15 -13.06 7.09
CA GLY A 100 -1.34 -13.78 7.49
C GLY A 100 -2.18 -12.96 8.47
N THR A 101 -2.98 -13.63 9.29
CA THR A 101 -3.86 -12.97 10.27
C THR A 101 -3.07 -12.06 11.22
N LEU A 102 -3.41 -10.78 11.22
CA LEU A 102 -2.89 -9.82 12.19
C LEU A 102 -3.61 -9.99 13.53
N THR A 103 -2.86 -9.84 14.62
CA THR A 103 -3.37 -9.95 15.98
C THR A 103 -2.89 -8.75 16.79
N ASP A 104 -3.67 -8.30 17.75
CA ASP A 104 -3.30 -7.20 18.67
C ASP A 104 -2.37 -7.65 19.82
N GLN A 105 -1.86 -8.88 19.76
CA GLN A 105 -0.92 -9.39 20.76
C GLN A 105 0.47 -8.76 20.58
N ALA A 106 1.24 -8.74 21.67
CA ALA A 106 2.62 -8.25 21.63
C ALA A 106 3.47 -9.05 20.63
N GLY A 107 4.32 -8.34 19.87
CA GLY A 107 5.21 -8.96 18.89
C GLY A 107 6.27 -9.83 19.56
N SER A 108 6.51 -11.03 19.01
CA SER A 108 7.49 -11.99 19.53
C SER A 108 8.90 -11.82 18.95
N GLY A 109 9.09 -10.89 18.00
CA GLY A 109 10.32 -10.76 17.22
C GLY A 109 10.56 -11.91 16.23
N LYS A 110 9.61 -12.84 16.11
CA LYS A 110 9.68 -13.99 15.20
C LYS A 110 8.51 -13.96 14.24
N VAL A 111 8.73 -14.44 13.03
CA VAL A 111 7.69 -14.66 12.02
C VAL A 111 7.55 -16.16 11.77
N ASN A 112 6.32 -16.62 11.61
CA ASN A 112 6.04 -17.95 11.10
C ASN A 112 5.92 -17.85 9.58
N MET A 113 6.77 -18.58 8.85
CA MET A 113 6.76 -18.56 7.38
C MET A 113 5.80 -19.57 6.75
N GLY A 114 5.04 -20.31 7.58
CA GLY A 114 4.27 -21.47 7.14
C GLY A 114 5.13 -22.73 7.10
#